data_AF-A0A653H7G4-F1
#
_entry.id   AF-A0A653H7G4-F1
#
_cell.length_a   1.000
_cell.length_b   1.000
_cell.length_c   1.000
_cell.angle_alpha   90.00
_cell.angle_beta   90.00
_cell.angle_gamma   90.00
#
_symmetry.space_group_name_H-M   'P 1'
#
loop_
_entity.id
_entity.type
_entity.pdbx_description
1 polymer ?
#
loop_
_entity_poly.entity_id
_entity_poly.type
_entity_poly.pdbx_seq_one_letter_code
_entity_poly.pdbx_strand_id
1 'polypeptide(L)'
;MRKLLSVKCNKKNVIKFKFVKYFTTKKTENVDLEDYLNDFKTDESKSWSYYIKGINPDYEPRQDMYKFLTSKNINVHRMTVYEIECFTKFLMMRKKYGDKFPQFPYEITLDDKIQELQEKYPLH
;
A
#
# COMPACT_ATOMS: atom_id res chain seq x y z
N MET A 1 -12.50 -45.38 47.18
CA MET A 1 -12.72 -43.96 47.50
C MET A 1 -11.43 -43.30 47.96
N ARG A 2 -10.85 -42.39 47.16
CA ARG A 2 -9.92 -41.35 47.60
C ARG A 2 -10.18 -40.10 46.75
N LYS A 3 -10.39 -38.96 47.42
CA LYS A 3 -10.75 -37.67 46.85
C LYS A 3 -9.49 -36.87 46.46
N LEU A 4 -9.65 -36.16 45.33
CA LEU A 4 -9.15 -34.81 44.98
C LEU A 4 -7.63 -34.57 44.97
N LEU A 5 -7.16 -33.95 43.88
CA LEU A 5 -6.72 -32.55 43.88
C LEU A 5 -6.68 -32.02 42.43
N SER A 6 -7.43 -30.96 42.19
CA SER A 6 -7.48 -30.22 40.92
C SER A 6 -6.20 -29.41 40.73
N VAL A 7 -5.55 -29.55 39.57
CA VAL A 7 -4.48 -28.63 39.15
C VAL A 7 -5.03 -27.73 38.04
N LYS A 8 -5.41 -26.50 38.41
CA LYS A 8 -5.57 -25.39 37.48
C LYS A 8 -4.18 -25.04 36.94
N CYS A 9 -3.91 -25.33 35.68
CA CYS A 9 -2.76 -24.79 34.97
C CYS A 9 -3.23 -23.70 34.00
N ASN A 10 -3.18 -22.46 34.48
CA ASN A 10 -3.33 -21.25 33.68
C ASN A 10 -1.97 -20.93 33.06
N LYS A 11 -1.79 -21.16 31.75
CA LYS A 11 -0.58 -20.74 31.02
C LYS A 11 -0.94 -19.68 29.98
N LYS A 12 -0.78 -18.42 30.37
CA LYS A 12 -0.66 -17.28 29.45
C LYS A 12 0.66 -17.42 28.71
N ASN A 13 0.63 -17.91 27.47
CA ASN A 13 1.82 -17.92 26.62
C ASN A 13 2.08 -16.51 26.11
N VAL A 14 3.16 -15.93 26.61
CA VAL A 14 3.73 -14.64 26.22
C VAL A 14 4.28 -14.78 24.79
N ILE A 15 3.62 -14.15 23.81
CA ILE A 15 4.19 -13.99 22.47
C ILE A 15 5.23 -12.86 22.57
N LYS A 16 6.49 -13.22 22.81
CA LYS A 16 7.62 -12.31 22.63
C LYS A 16 7.84 -12.12 21.13
N PHE A 17 7.31 -11.05 20.56
CA PHE A 17 7.72 -10.58 19.23
C PHE A 17 9.19 -10.16 19.31
N LYS A 18 10.08 -11.01 18.75
CA LYS A 18 11.45 -10.61 18.45
C LYS A 18 11.38 -9.62 17.28
N PHE A 19 11.47 -8.33 17.58
CA PHE A 19 11.78 -7.32 16.58
C PHE A 19 13.14 -7.64 15.97
N VAL A 20 13.14 -7.99 14.68
CA VAL A 20 14.36 -8.14 13.90
C VAL A 20 14.93 -6.75 13.70
N LYS A 21 16.10 -6.48 14.30
CA LYS A 21 16.90 -5.28 14.05
C LYS A 21 17.37 -5.30 12.61
N TYR A 22 16.81 -4.44 11.77
CA TYR A 22 17.42 -4.10 10.49
C TYR A 22 18.30 -2.86 10.63
N PHE A 23 19.31 -2.83 9.79
CA PHE A 23 20.56 -2.09 9.86
C PHE A 23 20.43 -0.56 9.85
N THR A 24 21.43 0.09 10.43
CA THR A 24 21.60 1.54 10.54
C THR A 24 21.88 2.23 9.19
N THR A 25 21.07 3.21 8.82
CA THR A 25 21.45 4.31 7.90
C THR A 25 21.69 5.60 8.68
N LYS A 26 22.48 6.49 8.08
CA LYS A 26 23.17 7.64 8.71
C LYS A 26 22.18 8.70 9.24
N LYS A 27 22.59 9.40 10.30
CA LYS A 27 21.82 10.36 11.15
C LYS A 27 21.32 11.65 10.46
N THR A 28 20.77 11.59 9.25
CA THR A 28 20.21 12.75 8.53
C THR A 28 18.71 12.62 8.24
N GLU A 29 18.03 11.60 8.75
CA GLU A 29 16.63 11.27 8.42
C GLU A 29 15.58 11.84 9.40
N ASN A 30 15.97 12.26 10.61
CA ASN A 30 14.98 12.64 11.65
C ASN A 30 14.26 13.96 11.36
N VAL A 31 14.93 14.95 10.75
CA VAL A 31 14.30 16.24 10.42
C VAL A 31 13.25 16.05 9.34
N ASP A 32 13.56 15.25 8.32
CA ASP A 32 12.68 14.97 7.18
C ASP A 32 11.43 14.16 7.61
N LEU A 33 11.61 13.22 8.55
CA LEU A 33 10.49 12.47 9.14
C LEU A 33 9.62 13.33 10.07
N GLU A 34 10.22 14.22 10.86
CA GLU A 34 9.47 15.11 11.75
C GLU A 34 8.65 16.13 10.96
N ASP A 35 9.21 16.70 9.89
CA ASP A 35 8.50 17.59 8.98
C ASP A 35 7.37 16.86 8.25
N TYR A 36 7.61 15.63 7.77
CA TYR A 36 6.57 14.77 7.19
C TYR A 36 5.41 14.48 8.16
N LEU A 37 5.74 14.14 9.41
CA LEU A 37 4.74 13.87 10.44
C LEU A 37 3.97 15.12 10.87
N ASN A 38 4.61 16.29 10.86
CA ASN A 38 3.96 17.57 11.16
C ASN A 38 3.05 18.03 10.01
N ASP A 39 3.45 17.82 8.76
CA ASP A 39 2.59 18.00 7.59
C ASP A 39 1.34 17.12 7.66
N PHE A 40 1.49 15.87 8.12
CA PHE A 40 0.36 14.94 8.26
C PHE A 40 -0.65 15.37 9.34
N LYS A 41 -0.18 16.05 10.39
CA LYS A 41 -1.03 16.52 11.51
C LYS A 41 -1.78 17.81 11.19
N THR A 42 -1.28 18.60 10.26
CA THR A 42 -1.78 19.96 10.00
C THR A 42 -2.71 20.02 8.79
N ASP A 43 -2.61 19.09 7.85
CA ASP A 43 -3.36 19.15 6.59
C ASP A 43 -3.81 17.76 6.10
N GLU A 44 -5.09 17.45 6.32
CA GLU A 44 -5.71 16.22 5.81
C GLU A 44 -5.61 16.09 4.28
N SER A 45 -5.54 17.21 3.55
CA SER A 45 -5.41 17.22 2.09
C SER A 45 -4.02 16.76 1.62
N LYS A 46 -2.96 17.05 2.40
CA LYS A 46 -1.59 16.56 2.13
C LYS A 46 -1.47 15.06 2.36
N SER A 47 -2.13 14.54 3.40
CA SER A 47 -2.18 13.10 3.70
C SER A 47 -2.65 12.28 2.49
N TRP A 48 -3.70 12.74 1.80
CA TRP A 48 -4.20 12.07 0.59
C TRP A 48 -3.19 12.10 -0.56
N SER A 49 -2.57 13.24 -0.81
CA SER A 49 -1.54 13.40 -1.84
C SER A 49 -0.35 12.47 -1.59
N TYR A 50 0.09 12.35 -0.33
CA TYR A 50 1.17 11.46 0.08
C TYR A 50 0.80 9.99 -0.07
N TYR A 51 -0.44 9.63 0.31
CA TYR A 51 -0.97 8.29 0.07
C TYR A 51 -0.90 7.95 -1.42
N ILE A 52 -1.44 8.80 -2.30
CA ILE A 52 -1.50 8.54 -3.75
C ILE A 52 -0.11 8.41 -4.37
N LYS A 53 0.76 9.38 -4.09
CA LYS A 53 2.10 9.45 -4.67
C LYS A 53 3.01 8.34 -4.16
N GLY A 54 2.59 7.59 -3.13
CA GLY A 54 3.40 6.56 -2.51
C GLY A 54 4.63 7.15 -1.82
N ILE A 55 4.54 8.36 -1.26
CA ILE A 55 5.65 9.01 -0.53
C ILE A 55 6.01 8.24 0.75
N ASN A 56 5.21 7.24 1.14
CA ASN A 56 5.58 6.25 2.13
C ASN A 56 6.87 5.51 1.71
N PRO A 57 7.98 5.61 2.47
CA PRO A 57 9.27 5.03 2.11
C PRO A 57 9.23 3.50 1.94
N ASP A 58 8.26 2.80 2.55
CA ASP A 58 8.21 1.34 2.57
C ASP A 58 7.25 0.71 1.53
N TYR A 59 6.67 1.48 0.61
CA TYR A 59 5.70 0.96 -0.37
C TYR A 59 5.91 1.47 -1.81
N GLU A 60 7.01 1.05 -2.42
CA GLU A 60 7.36 1.31 -3.82
C GLU A 60 6.24 1.02 -4.86
N PRO A 61 5.42 -0.06 -4.76
CA PRO A 61 4.46 -0.39 -5.81
C PRO A 61 3.47 0.72 -6.13
N ARG A 62 3.16 1.58 -5.16
CA ARG A 62 2.24 2.69 -5.38
C ARG A 62 2.90 3.86 -6.12
N GLN A 63 4.20 4.08 -5.91
CA GLN A 63 4.95 5.07 -6.69
C GLN A 63 5.01 4.65 -8.17
N ASP A 64 5.26 3.36 -8.43
CA ASP A 64 5.24 2.77 -9.78
C ASP A 64 3.87 2.97 -10.43
N MET A 65 2.80 2.67 -9.69
CA MET A 65 1.42 2.85 -10.14
C MET A 65 1.12 4.33 -10.47
N TYR A 66 1.49 5.25 -9.58
CA TYR A 66 1.26 6.68 -9.77
C TYR A 66 1.96 7.18 -11.04
N LYS A 67 3.25 6.85 -11.21
CA LYS A 67 4.03 7.20 -12.40
C LYS A 67 3.41 6.60 -13.67
N PHE A 68 3.02 5.33 -13.63
CA PHE A 68 2.42 4.63 -14.76
C PHE A 68 1.11 5.28 -15.21
N LEU A 69 0.15 5.48 -14.29
CA LEU A 69 -1.15 6.07 -14.64
C LEU A 69 -1.01 7.54 -15.08
N THR A 70 -0.13 8.31 -14.44
CA THR A 70 0.15 9.69 -14.85
C THR A 70 0.73 9.74 -16.27
N SER A 71 1.63 8.80 -16.63
CA SER A 71 2.18 8.70 -18.00
C SER A 71 1.12 8.35 -19.06
N LYS A 72 -0.03 7.84 -18.63
CA LYS A 72 -1.20 7.54 -19.47
C LYS A 72 -2.23 8.67 -19.47
N ASN A 73 -1.88 9.86 -18.99
CA ASN A 73 -2.78 11.01 -18.87
C ASN A 73 -4.02 10.72 -18.01
N ILE A 74 -3.85 10.01 -16.90
CA ILE A 74 -4.91 9.74 -15.92
C ILE A 74 -4.69 10.58 -14.66
N ASN A 75 -5.74 11.27 -14.21
CA ASN A 75 -5.72 12.05 -12.98
C ASN A 75 -5.93 11.17 -11.75
N VAL A 76 -4.82 10.63 -11.24
CA VAL A 76 -4.81 9.73 -10.07
C VAL A 76 -5.36 10.40 -8.81
N HIS A 77 -5.27 11.73 -8.68
CA HIS A 77 -5.79 12.47 -7.51
C HIS A 77 -7.31 12.35 -7.34
N ARG A 78 -8.04 12.06 -8.41
CA ARG A 78 -9.50 11.92 -8.41
C ARG A 78 -9.96 10.47 -8.24
N MET A 79 -9.04 9.51 -8.28
CA MET A 79 -9.36 8.10 -8.10
C MET A 79 -9.74 7.80 -6.65
N THR A 80 -10.54 6.77 -6.44
CA THR A 80 -10.85 6.26 -5.11
C THR A 80 -9.71 5.42 -4.54
N VAL A 81 -9.66 5.28 -3.21
CA VAL A 81 -8.71 4.39 -2.51
C VAL A 81 -8.73 2.97 -3.11
N TYR A 82 -9.92 2.43 -3.35
CA TYR A 82 -10.10 1.09 -3.90
C TYR A 82 -9.52 0.96 -5.32
N GLU A 83 -9.78 1.93 -6.20
CA GLU A 83 -9.24 1.93 -7.56
C GLU A 83 -7.71 1.97 -7.54
N ILE A 84 -7.13 2.82 -6.68
CA ILE A 84 -5.68 2.92 -6.48
C ILE A 84 -5.09 1.58 -6.01
N GLU A 85 -5.69 0.95 -5.01
CA GLU A 85 -5.19 -0.32 -4.47
C GLU A 85 -5.33 -1.48 -5.47
N CYS A 86 -6.44 -1.55 -6.19
CA CYS A 86 -6.66 -2.55 -7.24
C CYS A 86 -5.63 -2.38 -8.37
N PHE A 87 -5.45 -1.17 -8.89
CA PHE A 87 -4.47 -0.92 -9.94
C PHE A 87 -3.04 -1.18 -9.50
N THR A 88 -2.71 -0.82 -8.26
CA THR A 88 -1.40 -1.16 -7.68
C THR A 88 -1.19 -2.68 -7.71
N LYS A 89 -2.18 -3.47 -7.27
CA LYS A 89 -2.13 -4.94 -7.32
C LYS A 89 -2.03 -5.48 -8.74
N PHE A 90 -2.78 -4.92 -9.69
CA PHE A 90 -2.73 -5.33 -11.10
C PHE A 90 -1.35 -5.15 -11.71
N LEU A 91 -0.72 -3.99 -11.49
CA LEU A 91 0.64 -3.73 -11.96
C LEU A 91 1.66 -4.63 -11.27
N MET A 92 1.52 -4.88 -9.97
CA MET A 92 2.36 -5.85 -9.26
C MET A 92 2.22 -7.27 -9.83
N MET A 93 1.00 -7.71 -10.11
CA MET A 93 0.75 -9.02 -10.71
C MET A 93 1.39 -9.14 -12.10
N ARG A 94 1.22 -8.11 -12.94
CA ARG A 94 1.84 -8.05 -14.27
C ARG A 94 3.37 -8.13 -14.17
N LYS A 95 3.98 -7.37 -13.24
CA LYS A 95 5.45 -7.39 -13.01
C LYS A 95 5.96 -8.74 -12.53
N LYS A 96 5.19 -9.46 -11.69
CA LYS A 96 5.62 -10.72 -11.08
C LYS A 96 5.33 -11.96 -11.93
N TYR A 97 4.19 -11.99 -12.61
CA TYR A 97 3.68 -13.17 -13.31
C TYR A 97 3.63 -13.02 -14.84
N GLY A 98 3.97 -11.83 -15.36
CA GLY A 98 4.01 -11.54 -16.79
C GLY A 98 2.64 -11.20 -17.38
N ASP A 99 2.60 -11.15 -18.72
CA ASP A 99 1.48 -10.54 -19.46
C ASP A 99 0.13 -11.25 -19.35
N LYS A 100 0.15 -12.50 -18.89
CA LYS A 100 -1.06 -13.29 -18.63
C LYS A 100 -1.83 -12.79 -17.40
N PHE A 101 -1.28 -11.85 -16.63
CA PHE A 101 -1.88 -11.33 -15.41
C PHE A 101 -1.93 -9.79 -15.39
N PRO A 102 -2.92 -9.19 -14.69
CA PRO A 102 -4.03 -9.85 -13.99
C PRO A 102 -5.03 -10.51 -14.97
N GLN A 103 -5.70 -11.56 -14.50
CA GLN A 103 -6.79 -12.20 -15.24
C GLN A 103 -8.11 -11.58 -14.78
N PHE A 104 -8.84 -10.98 -15.71
CA PHE A 104 -10.16 -10.44 -15.46
C PHE A 104 -11.24 -11.39 -16.02
N PRO A 105 -12.47 -11.36 -15.47
CA PRO A 105 -13.60 -12.04 -16.07
C PRO A 105 -14.02 -11.38 -17.39
N TYR A 106 -14.81 -12.09 -18.19
CA TYR A 106 -15.46 -11.57 -19.40
C TYR A 106 -14.50 -11.03 -20.49
N GLU A 107 -13.32 -11.64 -20.63
CA GLU A 107 -12.32 -11.27 -21.64
C GLU A 107 -11.79 -9.83 -21.53
N ILE A 108 -12.05 -9.16 -20.39
CA ILE A 108 -11.54 -7.83 -20.11
C ILE A 108 -10.02 -7.86 -19.98
N THR A 109 -9.36 -6.87 -20.55
CA THR A 109 -7.91 -6.71 -20.45
C THR A 109 -7.52 -5.59 -19.48
N LEU A 110 -6.24 -5.55 -19.10
CA LEU A 110 -5.72 -4.43 -18.31
C LEU A 110 -5.80 -3.12 -19.10
N ASP A 111 -5.66 -3.18 -20.42
CA ASP A 111 -5.74 -2.02 -21.29
C ASP A 111 -7.16 -1.45 -21.32
N ASP A 112 -8.20 -2.30 -21.35
CA ASP A 112 -9.59 -1.85 -21.23
C ASP A 112 -9.83 -1.11 -19.91
N LYS A 113 -9.22 -1.59 -18.81
CA LYS A 113 -9.30 -0.92 -17.50
C LYS A 113 -8.55 0.41 -17.49
N ILE A 114 -7.43 0.51 -18.19
CA ILE A 114 -6.70 1.77 -18.34
C ILE A 114 -7.56 2.76 -19.14
N GLN A 115 -8.20 2.31 -20.22
CA GLN A 115 -9.10 3.13 -21.02
C GLN A 115 -10.31 3.62 -20.20
N GLU A 116 -10.94 2.74 -19.42
CA GLU A 116 -12.02 3.10 -18.48
C GLU A 116 -11.58 4.23 -17.53
N LEU A 117 -10.36 4.15 -16.98
CA LEU A 117 -9.82 5.21 -16.13
C LEU A 117 -9.50 6.50 -16.89
N GLN A 118 -9.02 6.42 -18.14
CA GLN A 118 -8.75 7.60 -18.96
C GLN A 118 -10.03 8.37 -19.27
N GLU A 119 -11.10 7.65 -19.61
CA GLU A 119 -12.42 8.23 -19.87
C GLU A 119 -13.02 8.85 -18.59
N LYS A 120 -12.85 8.17 -17.45
CA LYS A 120 -13.40 8.60 -16.16
C LYS A 120 -12.61 9.76 -15.51
N TYR A 121 -11.29 9.74 -15.63
CA TYR A 121 -10.38 10.67 -14.94
C TYR A 121 -9.29 11.21 -15.90
N PRO A 122 -9.66 12.00 -16.92
CA PRO A 122 -8.66 12.60 -17.80
C PRO A 122 -7.74 13.58 -17.03
N LEU A 123 -6.44 13.47 -17.28
CA LEU A 123 -5.43 14.46 -16.87
C LEU A 123 -5.34 15.50 -18.00
N HIS A 124 -6.17 16.54 -17.91
CA HIS A 124 -6.18 17.67 -18.83
C HIS A 124 -4.95 18.55 -18.67
#